data_AF-A0A7X1X0I9-F1
#
_entry.id   AF-A0A7X1X0I9-F1
#
_cell.length_a   1.000
_cell.length_b   1.000
_cell.length_c   1.000
_cell.angle_alpha   90.00
_cell.angle_beta   90.00
_cell.angle_gamma   90.00
#
_symmetry.space_group_name_H-M   'P 1'
#
loop_
_entity.id
_entity.type
_entity.pdbx_description
1 polymer ?
#
loop_
_entity_poly.entity_id
_entity_poly.type
_entity_poly.pdbx_seq_one_letter_code
_entity_poly.pdbx_strand_id
1 'polypeptide(L)'
;MPQTKHLFADPQPLLANTLPRLPARAPDAHKGQFGHVLLIGGDRGFGGSITLSAQSALRCGAGLVSLATRPEHVSAALTRLPEVMTLGVSSANQLMGVLAQASVVVVGPGLGQAAWGRSLLSAAAQAKKPQVWDADALNLLSNADCALPAGCVLTPHPGEAARLLG
;
A
#
# COMPACT_ATOMS: atom_id res chain seq x y z
N MET A 1 31.95 -0.40 -30.25
CA MET A 1 30.92 -0.61 -29.22
C MET A 1 29.74 0.28 -29.56
N PRO A 2 28.53 -0.26 -29.78
CA PRO A 2 27.38 0.59 -30.07
C PRO A 2 27.08 1.40 -28.80
N GLN A 3 27.16 2.72 -28.91
CA GLN A 3 26.69 3.63 -27.88
C GLN A 3 25.20 3.36 -27.67
N THR A 4 24.84 2.92 -26.47
CA THR A 4 23.45 2.74 -26.06
C THR A 4 22.78 4.11 -26.11
N LYS A 5 22.07 4.39 -27.21
CA LYS A 5 21.23 5.58 -27.36
C LYS A 5 20.30 5.66 -26.14
N HIS A 6 20.26 6.83 -25.52
CA HIS A 6 19.46 7.15 -24.33
C HIS A 6 18.05 6.54 -24.42
N LEU A 7 17.82 5.42 -23.73
CA LEU A 7 16.55 4.68 -23.68
C LEU A 7 15.52 5.33 -22.76
N PHE A 8 15.91 6.38 -22.04
CA PHE A 8 15.08 7.07 -21.06
C PHE A 8 14.96 8.54 -21.42
N ALA A 9 13.77 9.10 -21.21
CA ALA A 9 13.59 10.55 -21.23
C ALA A 9 14.54 11.21 -20.22
N ASP A 10 14.95 12.45 -20.51
CA ASP A 10 15.82 13.18 -19.60
C ASP A 10 15.16 13.30 -18.21
N PRO A 11 15.88 12.90 -17.14
CA PRO A 11 15.31 12.92 -15.80
C PRO A 11 14.90 14.35 -15.43
N GLN A 12 13.64 14.50 -15.05
CA GLN A 12 13.11 15.78 -14.58
C GLN A 12 13.32 15.89 -13.07
N PRO A 13 14.14 16.84 -12.58
CA PRO A 13 14.30 17.02 -11.15
C PRO A 13 12.99 17.52 -10.51
N LEU A 14 12.67 16.97 -9.35
CA LEU A 14 11.56 17.44 -8.53
C LEU A 14 12.01 18.70 -7.76
N LEU A 15 11.58 19.86 -8.23
CA LEU A 15 11.86 21.17 -7.66
C LEU A 15 10.59 21.77 -7.07
N ALA A 16 10.71 22.67 -6.09
CA ALA A 16 9.55 23.28 -5.44
C ALA A 16 8.57 23.97 -6.42
N ASN A 17 9.07 24.46 -7.55
CA ASN A 17 8.28 25.09 -8.62
C ASN A 17 7.75 24.09 -9.67
N THR A 18 8.24 22.85 -9.71
CA THR A 18 7.77 21.79 -10.63
C THR A 18 6.90 20.75 -9.93
N LEU A 19 6.89 20.72 -8.59
CA LEU A 19 6.03 19.83 -7.83
C LEU A 19 4.55 20.15 -8.04
N PRO A 20 3.71 19.14 -8.31
CA PRO A 20 2.27 19.33 -8.38
C PRO A 20 1.73 19.80 -7.03
N ARG A 21 0.84 20.80 -7.06
CA ARG A 21 0.17 21.30 -5.85
C ARG A 21 -1.12 20.53 -5.62
N LEU A 22 -1.37 20.15 -4.37
CA LEU A 22 -2.65 19.59 -3.99
C LEU A 22 -3.73 20.68 -4.05
N PRO A 23 -4.92 20.39 -4.59
CA PRO A 23 -6.01 21.36 -4.62
C PRO A 23 -6.52 21.67 -3.21
N ALA A 24 -7.01 22.90 -3.01
CA ALA A 24 -7.72 23.26 -1.79
C ALA A 24 -9.00 22.43 -1.65
N ARG A 25 -9.39 22.12 -0.41
CA ARG A 25 -10.64 21.40 -0.14
C ARG A 25 -11.82 22.36 -0.25
N ALA A 26 -12.93 21.90 -0.84
CA ALA A 26 -14.17 22.67 -0.86
C ALA A 26 -14.71 22.85 0.58
N PRO A 27 -15.36 23.99 0.89
CA PRO A 27 -15.90 24.24 2.25
C PRO A 27 -16.98 23.25 2.69
N ASP A 28 -17.72 22.69 1.75
CA ASP A 28 -18.78 21.69 1.95
C ASP A 28 -18.27 20.24 1.83
N ALA A 29 -16.95 20.05 1.78
CA ALA A 29 -16.37 18.74 1.55
C ALA A 29 -16.52 17.81 2.76
N HIS A 30 -16.71 16.52 2.48
CA HIS A 30 -16.83 15.48 3.49
C HIS A 30 -15.83 14.34 3.28
N LYS A 31 -15.59 13.55 4.34
CA LYS A 31 -14.60 12.46 4.35
C LYS A 31 -14.65 11.52 3.13
N GLY A 32 -15.85 11.19 2.65
CA GLY A 32 -16.04 10.33 1.47
C GLY A 32 -15.45 10.87 0.16
N GLN A 33 -15.19 12.18 0.04
CA GLN A 33 -14.59 12.77 -1.16
C GLN A 33 -13.06 12.70 -1.17
N PHE A 34 -12.42 12.33 -0.05
CA PHE A 34 -10.96 12.26 0.08
C PHE A 34 -10.42 10.83 0.07
N GLY A 35 -11.22 9.91 -0.49
CA GLY A 35 -10.85 8.51 -0.69
C GLY A 35 -10.80 7.69 0.59
N HIS A 36 -10.81 6.37 0.39
CA HIS A 36 -10.62 5.38 1.44
C HIS A 36 -9.37 4.55 1.13
N VAL A 37 -8.35 4.68 1.99
CA VAL A 37 -7.12 3.90 1.90
C VAL A 37 -7.24 2.65 2.76
N LEU A 38 -7.05 1.48 2.15
CA LEU A 38 -6.89 0.22 2.87
C LEU A 38 -5.43 -0.18 2.92
N LEU A 39 -4.87 -0.38 4.11
CA LEU A 39 -3.53 -0.90 4.33
C LEU A 39 -3.58 -2.36 4.74
N ILE A 40 -2.77 -3.20 4.09
CA ILE A 40 -2.70 -4.65 4.31
C ILE A 40 -1.26 -5.04 4.63
N GLY A 41 -1.01 -5.50 5.85
CA GLY A 41 0.33 -5.90 6.29
C GLY A 41 0.40 -6.13 7.80
N GLY A 42 1.59 -6.12 8.38
CA GLY A 42 1.79 -6.31 9.83
C GLY A 42 1.58 -7.75 10.31
N ASP A 43 2.31 -8.71 9.73
CA ASP A 43 2.53 -10.03 10.30
C ASP A 43 3.27 -9.93 11.65
N ARG A 44 3.36 -11.06 12.36
CA ARG A 44 3.97 -11.16 13.68
C ARG A 44 5.37 -10.56 13.71
N GLY A 45 5.58 -9.66 14.67
CA GLY A 45 6.84 -8.91 14.81
C GLY A 45 6.91 -7.62 13.98
N PHE A 46 5.98 -7.40 13.04
CA PHE A 46 6.02 -6.26 12.12
C PHE A 46 4.80 -5.33 12.20
N GLY A 47 3.95 -5.46 13.22
CA GLY A 47 2.76 -4.62 13.42
C GLY A 47 3.06 -3.10 13.41
N GLY A 48 4.24 -2.69 13.88
CA GLY A 48 4.65 -1.28 13.87
C GLY A 48 4.76 -0.68 12.47
N SER A 49 5.25 -1.44 11.49
CA SER A 49 5.44 -0.96 10.11
C SER A 49 4.11 -0.55 9.47
N ILE A 50 3.10 -1.42 9.53
CA ILE A 50 1.79 -1.15 8.94
C ILE A 50 1.04 -0.06 9.70
N THR A 51 1.22 0.05 11.03
CA THR A 51 0.66 1.16 11.82
C THR A 51 1.29 2.51 11.41
N LEU A 52 2.60 2.57 11.16
CA LEU A 52 3.24 3.79 10.66
C LEU A 52 2.73 4.16 9.25
N SER A 53 2.54 3.18 8.36
CA SER A 53 1.95 3.43 7.05
C SER A 53 0.52 3.99 7.18
N ALA A 54 -0.29 3.45 8.10
CA ALA A 54 -1.66 3.92 8.33
C ALA A 54 -1.68 5.36 8.88
N GLN A 55 -0.75 5.68 9.79
CA GLN A 55 -0.56 7.04 10.28
C GLN A 55 -0.22 8.00 9.14
N SER A 56 0.71 7.62 8.26
CA SER A 56 1.09 8.43 7.10
C SER A 56 -0.09 8.68 6.17
N ALA A 57 -0.94 7.67 5.90
CA ALA A 57 -2.14 7.85 5.10
C ALA A 57 -3.09 8.91 5.69
N LEU A 58 -3.31 8.89 7.01
CA LEU A 58 -4.08 9.94 7.70
C LEU A 58 -3.42 11.32 7.56
N ARG A 59 -2.09 11.41 7.79
CA ARG A 59 -1.37 12.69 7.71
C ARG A 59 -1.32 13.27 6.29
N CYS A 60 -1.35 12.42 5.26
CA CYS A 60 -1.48 12.82 3.87
C CYS A 60 -2.90 13.27 3.49
N GLY A 61 -3.87 13.13 4.40
CA GLY A 61 -5.21 13.66 4.24
C GLY A 61 -6.23 12.68 3.65
N ALA A 62 -5.96 11.38 3.69
CA ALA A 62 -6.98 10.37 3.34
C ALA A 62 -8.26 10.61 4.16
N GLY A 63 -9.42 10.55 3.50
CA GLY A 63 -10.70 10.78 4.17
C GLY A 63 -11.11 9.64 5.12
N LEU A 64 -10.78 8.41 4.73
CA LEU A 64 -10.99 7.21 5.50
C LEU A 64 -9.73 6.34 5.42
N VAL A 65 -9.38 5.68 6.52
CA VAL A 65 -8.26 4.73 6.59
C VAL A 65 -8.73 3.46 7.28
N SER A 66 -8.55 2.33 6.60
CA SER A 66 -8.70 1.00 7.19
C SER A 66 -7.36 0.29 7.24
N LEU A 67 -7.14 -0.45 8.33
CA LEU A 67 -5.94 -1.23 8.54
C LEU A 67 -6.30 -2.70 8.72
N ALA A 68 -5.89 -3.55 7.79
CA ALA A 68 -5.94 -5.00 7.91
C ALA A 68 -4.58 -5.52 8.39
N THR A 69 -4.55 -6.04 9.62
CA THR A 69 -3.34 -6.52 10.29
C THR A 69 -3.62 -7.81 11.05
N ARG A 70 -2.59 -8.43 11.64
CA ARG A 70 -2.75 -9.54 12.58
C ARG A 70 -3.68 -9.16 13.75
N PRO A 71 -4.58 -10.05 14.20
CA PRO A 71 -5.48 -9.77 15.32
C PRO A 71 -4.75 -9.29 16.60
N GLU A 72 -3.58 -9.85 16.88
CA GLU A 72 -2.76 -9.46 18.04
C GLU A 72 -2.27 -8.00 18.00
N HIS A 73 -2.26 -7.34 16.85
CA HIS A 73 -1.82 -5.94 16.71
C HIS A 73 -2.98 -4.93 16.80
N VAL A 74 -4.24 -5.38 16.81
CA VAL A 74 -5.42 -4.49 16.74
C VAL A 74 -5.45 -3.52 17.92
N SER A 75 -5.28 -4.01 19.15
CA SER A 75 -5.31 -3.16 20.34
C SER A 75 -4.19 -2.11 20.30
N ALA A 76 -2.96 -2.50 19.96
CA ALA A 76 -1.84 -1.58 19.87
C ALA A 76 -2.04 -0.51 18.79
N ALA A 77 -2.59 -0.88 17.63
CA ALA A 77 -2.90 0.05 16.56
C ALA A 77 -4.00 1.05 16.99
N LEU A 78 -5.08 0.60 17.61
CA LEU A 78 -6.18 1.47 18.07
C LEU A 78 -5.76 2.38 19.22
N THR A 79 -4.85 1.94 20.10
CA THR A 79 -4.27 2.80 21.14
C THR A 79 -3.46 3.95 20.53
N ARG A 80 -2.74 3.71 19.42
CA ARG A 80 -1.91 4.72 18.77
C ARG A 80 -2.69 5.61 17.79
N LEU A 81 -3.64 5.03 17.06
CA LEU A 81 -4.37 5.64 15.95
C LEU A 81 -5.87 5.31 16.06
N PRO A 82 -6.60 5.92 17.02
CA PRO A 82 -8.02 5.65 17.21
C PRO A 82 -8.89 6.04 16.00
N GLU A 83 -8.39 6.89 15.10
CA GLU A 83 -9.06 7.29 13.86
C GLU A 83 -9.06 6.19 12.78
N VAL A 84 -8.18 5.19 12.89
CA VAL A 84 -8.04 4.11 11.90
C VAL A 84 -9.02 2.97 12.20
N MET A 85 -9.82 2.60 11.20
CA MET A 85 -10.69 1.43 11.27
C MET A 85 -9.85 0.15 11.14
N THR A 86 -9.43 -0.40 12.29
CA THR A 86 -8.51 -1.53 12.34
C THR A 86 -9.25 -2.87 12.39
N LEU A 87 -8.90 -3.78 11.50
CA LEU A 87 -9.43 -5.14 11.39
C LEU A 87 -8.31 -6.15 11.69
N GLY A 88 -8.58 -7.05 12.63
CA GLY A 88 -7.79 -8.24 12.83
C GLY A 88 -8.14 -9.29 11.77
N VAL A 89 -7.17 -9.67 10.96
CA VAL A 89 -7.34 -10.58 9.81
C VAL A 89 -6.58 -11.87 10.03
N SER A 90 -7.32 -12.97 10.16
CA SER A 90 -6.78 -14.33 10.21
C SER A 90 -6.70 -14.97 8.82
N SER A 91 -7.55 -14.54 7.88
CA SER A 91 -7.64 -15.11 6.53
C SER A 91 -8.13 -14.10 5.49
N ALA A 92 -7.76 -14.34 4.22
CA ALA A 92 -8.01 -13.41 3.11
C ALA A 92 -9.49 -13.08 2.84
N ASN A 93 -10.41 -14.01 3.09
CA ASN A 93 -11.85 -13.79 2.93
C ASN A 93 -12.38 -12.63 3.80
N GLN A 94 -11.76 -12.34 4.93
CA GLN A 94 -12.14 -11.23 5.81
C GLN A 94 -11.80 -9.86 5.20
N LEU A 95 -10.97 -9.81 4.13
CA LEU A 95 -10.66 -8.58 3.42
C LEU A 95 -11.77 -8.15 2.45
N MET A 96 -12.62 -9.06 1.97
CA MET A 96 -13.50 -8.80 0.83
C MET A 96 -14.42 -7.58 1.04
N GLY A 97 -14.99 -7.46 2.23
CA GLY A 97 -15.88 -6.34 2.56
C GLY A 97 -15.17 -4.98 2.58
N VAL A 98 -13.93 -4.93 3.10
CA VAL A 98 -13.16 -3.68 3.16
C VAL A 98 -12.49 -3.34 1.83
N LEU A 99 -12.05 -4.35 1.07
CA LEU A 99 -11.53 -4.19 -0.30
C LEU A 99 -12.57 -3.55 -1.23
N ALA A 100 -13.84 -3.93 -1.10
CA ALA A 100 -14.92 -3.36 -1.90
C ALA A 100 -15.10 -1.85 -1.66
N GLN A 101 -14.94 -1.41 -0.41
CA GLN A 101 -15.09 0.00 0.01
C GLN A 101 -13.86 0.86 -0.33
N ALA A 102 -12.68 0.24 -0.39
CA ALA A 102 -11.44 0.96 -0.63
C ALA A 102 -11.44 1.67 -2.00
N SER A 103 -10.88 2.88 -2.00
CA SER A 103 -10.53 3.62 -3.21
C SER A 103 -9.12 3.27 -3.67
N VAL A 104 -8.20 3.05 -2.72
CA VAL A 104 -6.79 2.69 -2.96
C VAL A 104 -6.37 1.62 -1.95
N VAL A 105 -5.53 0.68 -2.39
CA VAL A 105 -5.00 -0.39 -1.54
C VAL A 105 -3.48 -0.25 -1.41
N VAL A 106 -2.94 -0.35 -0.20
CA VAL A 106 -1.51 -0.43 0.07
C VAL A 106 -1.22 -1.81 0.65
N VAL A 107 -0.28 -2.52 0.05
CA VAL A 107 0.04 -3.92 0.41
C VAL A 107 1.52 -4.02 0.68
N GLY A 108 1.90 -4.67 1.78
CA GLY A 108 3.27 -5.13 1.97
C GLY A 108 4.04 -4.69 3.21
N PRO A 109 3.82 -3.51 3.84
CA PRO A 109 4.57 -3.13 5.03
C PRO A 109 4.42 -4.17 6.14
N GLY A 110 5.50 -4.91 6.38
CA GLY A 110 5.53 -6.02 7.34
C GLY A 110 4.58 -7.17 7.02
N LEU A 111 4.18 -7.37 5.77
CA LEU A 111 3.20 -8.41 5.40
C LEU A 111 3.72 -9.84 5.67
N GLY A 112 5.04 -10.03 5.72
CA GLY A 112 5.67 -11.32 5.79
C GLY A 112 5.48 -12.13 4.51
N GLN A 113 6.27 -13.21 4.38
CA GLN A 113 6.29 -14.05 3.17
C GLN A 113 5.69 -15.44 3.39
N ALA A 114 5.14 -15.68 4.58
CA ALA A 114 4.46 -16.92 4.96
C ALA A 114 3.05 -17.01 4.32
N ALA A 115 2.37 -18.13 4.55
CA ALA A 115 1.06 -18.43 3.94
C ALA A 115 0.00 -17.34 4.15
N TRP A 116 0.00 -16.69 5.32
CA TRP A 116 -0.92 -15.58 5.59
C TRP A 116 -0.67 -14.39 4.66
N GLY A 117 0.55 -13.86 4.62
CA GLY A 117 0.91 -12.74 3.76
C GLY A 117 0.63 -13.03 2.28
N ARG A 118 0.96 -14.23 1.82
CA ARG A 118 0.63 -14.71 0.46
C ARG A 118 -0.86 -14.73 0.18
N SER A 119 -1.68 -15.19 1.13
CA SER A 119 -3.13 -15.22 0.96
C SER A 119 -3.74 -13.82 0.87
N LEU A 120 -3.26 -12.86 1.67
CA LEU A 120 -3.74 -11.49 1.64
C LEU A 120 -3.30 -10.76 0.38
N LEU A 121 -2.06 -10.99 -0.06
CA LEU A 121 -1.54 -10.47 -1.32
C LEU A 121 -2.36 -10.97 -2.51
N SER A 122 -2.70 -12.25 -2.55
CA SER A 122 -3.54 -12.82 -3.61
C SER A 122 -4.93 -12.17 -3.66
N ALA A 123 -5.56 -11.94 -2.51
CA ALA A 123 -6.84 -11.23 -2.45
C ALA A 123 -6.72 -9.77 -2.89
N ALA A 124 -5.64 -9.08 -2.50
CA ALA A 124 -5.39 -7.71 -2.94
C ALA A 124 -5.13 -7.62 -4.45
N ALA A 125 -4.34 -8.53 -5.03
CA ALA A 125 -4.06 -8.58 -6.47
C ALA A 125 -5.32 -8.71 -7.33
N GLN A 126 -6.34 -9.43 -6.84
CA GLN A 126 -7.61 -9.60 -7.53
C GLN A 126 -8.50 -8.35 -7.48
N ALA A 127 -8.20 -7.38 -6.61
CA ALA A 127 -8.96 -6.14 -6.52
C ALA A 127 -8.61 -5.19 -7.67
N LYS A 128 -9.59 -4.88 -8.53
CA LYS A 128 -9.44 -3.93 -9.65
C LYS A 128 -9.49 -2.47 -9.16
N LYS A 129 -8.55 -2.09 -8.30
CA LYS A 129 -8.39 -0.76 -7.69
C LYS A 129 -6.97 -0.26 -7.90
N PRO A 130 -6.70 1.05 -7.85
CA PRO A 130 -5.33 1.55 -7.71
C PRO A 130 -4.64 0.94 -6.50
N GLN A 131 -3.39 0.50 -6.67
CA GLN A 131 -2.64 -0.18 -5.60
C GLN A 131 -1.21 0.33 -5.49
N VAL A 132 -0.69 0.31 -4.27
CA VAL A 132 0.73 0.52 -3.95
C VAL A 132 1.27 -0.77 -3.34
N TRP A 133 2.35 -1.28 -3.89
CA TRP A 133 3.01 -2.50 -3.45
C TRP A 133 4.40 -2.16 -2.92
N ASP A 134 4.64 -2.55 -1.67
CA ASP A 134 5.83 -2.19 -0.92
C ASP A 134 6.46 -3.40 -0.22
N ALA A 135 7.73 -3.31 0.13
CA ALA A 135 8.43 -4.27 1.01
C ALA A 135 8.15 -5.76 0.71
N ASP A 136 7.56 -6.50 1.66
CA ASP A 136 7.27 -7.94 1.52
C ASP A 136 6.34 -8.27 0.35
N ALA A 137 5.48 -7.34 -0.07
CA ALA A 137 4.66 -7.56 -1.26
C ALA A 137 5.51 -7.62 -2.54
N LEU A 138 6.57 -6.81 -2.62
CA LEU A 138 7.52 -6.82 -3.74
C LEU A 138 8.36 -8.10 -3.76
N ASN A 139 8.80 -8.57 -2.57
CA ASN A 139 9.52 -9.85 -2.45
C ASN A 139 8.62 -11.05 -2.81
N LEU A 140 7.34 -11.00 -2.47
CA LEU A 140 6.38 -12.03 -2.88
C LEU A 140 6.09 -11.98 -4.38
N LEU A 141 5.99 -10.78 -4.95
CA LEU A 141 5.77 -10.56 -6.38
C LEU A 141 6.93 -11.09 -7.23
N SER A 142 8.18 -10.92 -6.80
CA SER A 142 9.34 -11.43 -7.54
C SER A 142 9.39 -12.96 -7.64
N ASN A 143 8.60 -13.67 -6.83
CA ASN A 143 8.57 -15.14 -6.74
C ASN A 143 7.22 -15.73 -7.19
N ALA A 144 6.31 -14.93 -7.73
CA ALA A 144 4.96 -15.35 -8.06
C ALA A 144 4.54 -14.85 -9.44
N ASP A 145 3.89 -15.72 -10.21
CA ASP A 145 3.16 -15.33 -11.42
C ASP A 145 1.89 -14.59 -11.03
N CYS A 146 2.03 -13.30 -10.71
CA CYS A 146 0.92 -12.43 -10.34
C CYS A 146 0.80 -11.29 -11.34
N ALA A 147 -0.30 -11.27 -12.09
CA ALA A 147 -0.61 -10.15 -12.98
C ALA A 147 -1.11 -8.97 -12.13
N LEU A 148 -0.34 -7.89 -12.08
CA LEU A 148 -0.75 -6.68 -11.40
C LEU A 148 -1.82 -5.92 -12.20
N PRO A 149 -2.81 -5.30 -11.54
CA PRO A 149 -3.70 -4.35 -12.19
C PRO A 149 -2.92 -3.21 -12.87
N ALA A 150 -3.45 -2.70 -13.98
CA ALA A 150 -2.88 -1.51 -14.61
C ALA A 150 -2.87 -0.31 -13.65
N GLY A 151 -1.80 0.47 -13.67
CA GLY A 151 -1.66 1.66 -12.81
C GLY A 151 -1.24 1.37 -11.36
N CYS A 152 -0.75 0.17 -11.05
CA CYS A 152 -0.09 -0.08 -9.76
C CYS A 152 1.21 0.72 -9.62
N VAL A 153 1.50 1.15 -8.40
CA VAL A 153 2.77 1.78 -8.02
C VAL A 153 3.58 0.75 -7.23
N LEU A 154 4.83 0.52 -7.66
CA LEU A 154 5.79 -0.31 -6.93
C LEU A 154 6.80 0.61 -6.25
N THR A 155 7.17 0.32 -5.00
CA THR A 155 8.13 1.13 -4.22
C THR A 155 9.42 0.38 -3.87
N PRO A 156 10.11 -0.27 -4.83
CA PRO A 156 11.27 -1.09 -4.51
C PRO A 156 12.46 -0.24 -4.07
N HIS A 157 13.16 -0.69 -3.04
CA HIS A 157 14.54 -0.29 -2.82
C HIS A 157 15.46 -0.97 -3.88
N PRO A 158 16.75 -0.58 -4.03
CA PRO A 158 17.62 -1.14 -5.07
C PRO A 158 17.70 -2.67 -5.10
N GLY A 159 17.84 -3.32 -3.93
CA GLY A 159 17.80 -4.78 -3.84
C GLY A 159 16.47 -5.46 -4.21
N GLU A 160 15.32 -4.85 -3.94
CA GLU A 160 14.01 -5.36 -4.39
C GLU A 160 13.86 -5.19 -5.90
N ALA A 161 14.29 -4.05 -6.45
CA ALA A 161 14.27 -3.78 -7.88
C ALA A 161 15.12 -4.80 -8.65
N ALA A 162 16.32 -5.12 -8.15
CA ALA A 162 17.16 -6.16 -8.74
C ALA A 162 16.45 -7.52 -8.80
N ARG A 163 15.73 -7.92 -7.74
CA ARG A 163 14.96 -9.19 -7.75
C ARG A 163 13.79 -9.16 -8.73
N LEU A 164 13.14 -8.02 -8.89
CA LEU A 164 11.99 -7.87 -9.78
C LEU A 164 12.38 -7.82 -11.27
N LEU A 165 13.56 -7.28 -11.58
CA LEU A 165 14.01 -7.04 -12.95
C LEU A 165 14.92 -8.16 -13.51
N GLY A 166 15.45 -9.03 -12.64
CA GLY A 166 16.44 -10.06 -13.02
C GLY A 166 17.84 -9.50 -13.17
#